data_AF-A0A9W6JH37-F1
#
_entry.id   AF-A0A9W6JH37-F1
#
_cell.length_a   1.000
_cell.length_b   1.000
_cell.length_c   1.000
_cell.angle_alpha   90.00
_cell.angle_beta   90.00
_cell.angle_gamma   90.00
#
_symmetry.space_group_name_H-M   'P 1'
#
loop_
_entity.id
_entity.type
_entity.pdbx_description
1 polymer ?
#
loop_
_entity_poly.entity_id
_entity_poly.type
_entity_poly.pdbx_seq_one_letter_code
_entity_poly.pdbx_strand_id
1 'polypeptide(L)'
;MALFRYPRMPRVIAAAAAACAVAAPAFAAPGVTLELNRFEPRDNACRISLVAKNGGEKALESLKLDLVFFDKDGVISRRLAVEAGPLRADKTTVKLFEATDVSCAAVSRVLLNDVTACGADGTDCLDLVSVSSRVKDVEFSK
;
A
#
# COMPACT_ATOMS: atom_id res chain seq x y z
N MET A 1 81.25 21.60 21.53
CA MET A 1 80.66 22.91 21.21
C MET A 1 79.38 22.64 20.42
N ALA A 2 78.23 23.03 20.97
CA ALA A 2 76.90 22.68 20.46
C ALA A 2 76.69 23.09 18.99
N LEU A 3 75.70 22.49 18.32
CA LEU A 3 74.55 23.21 17.75
C LEU A 3 73.59 22.20 17.05
N PHE A 4 72.39 22.09 17.63
CA PHE A 4 71.07 21.94 17.00
C PHE A 4 70.82 20.85 15.95
N ARG A 5 70.17 19.77 16.43
CA ARG A 5 69.30 18.91 15.62
C ARG A 5 67.86 19.45 15.72
N TYR A 6 67.28 19.92 14.61
CA TYR A 6 65.83 20.11 14.47
C TYR A 6 65.22 19.05 13.53
N PRO A 7 63.97 18.64 13.75
CA PRO A 7 63.39 17.41 13.25
C PRO A 7 62.64 17.64 11.93
N ARG A 8 62.48 16.59 11.12
CA ARG A 8 61.46 16.55 10.06
C ARG A 8 60.64 15.27 10.20
N MET A 9 59.47 15.43 10.79
CA MET A 9 58.42 14.43 10.91
C MET A 9 57.49 14.46 9.67
N PRO A 10 56.55 13.53 9.51
CA PRO A 10 56.51 12.59 8.40
C PRO A 10 55.44 12.94 7.36
N ARG A 11 55.55 12.37 6.15
CA ARG A 11 54.42 12.31 5.20
C ARG A 11 53.86 10.89 5.20
N VAL A 12 52.88 10.64 6.05
CA VAL A 12 52.04 9.44 5.98
C VAL A 12 50.96 9.72 4.93
N ILE A 13 51.00 8.98 3.83
CA ILE A 13 49.98 9.02 2.78
C ILE A 13 48.85 8.10 3.24
N ALA A 14 47.73 8.67 3.68
CA ALA A 14 46.52 7.92 4.01
C ALA A 14 45.76 7.59 2.71
N ALA A 15 45.73 6.31 2.33
CA ALA A 15 44.91 5.81 1.24
C ALA A 15 43.45 5.72 1.69
N ALA A 16 42.56 6.50 1.05
CA ALA A 16 41.12 6.45 1.29
C ALA A 16 40.52 5.24 0.55
N ALA A 17 40.10 4.22 1.28
CA ALA A 17 39.31 3.11 0.76
C ALA A 17 37.85 3.56 0.62
N ALA A 18 37.37 3.73 -0.61
CA ALA A 18 35.97 3.99 -0.91
C ALA A 18 35.16 2.69 -0.74
N ALA A 19 34.39 2.61 0.35
CA ALA A 19 33.44 1.53 0.56
C ALA A 19 32.16 1.78 -0.27
N CYS A 20 31.98 1.03 -1.37
CA CYS A 20 30.70 0.93 -2.06
C CYS A 20 29.70 0.18 -1.18
N ALA A 21 28.77 0.90 -0.56
CA ALA A 21 27.59 0.31 0.07
C ALA A 21 26.64 -0.17 -1.03
N VAL A 22 26.60 -1.48 -1.27
CA VAL A 22 25.60 -2.10 -2.14
C VAL A 22 24.30 -2.21 -1.33
N ALA A 23 23.32 -1.35 -1.63
CA ALA A 23 21.98 -1.46 -1.06
C ALA A 23 21.30 -2.72 -1.63
N ALA A 24 21.06 -3.71 -0.76
CA ALA A 24 20.25 -4.87 -1.13
C ALA A 24 18.78 -4.44 -1.31
N PRO A 25 18.04 -4.99 -2.29
CA PRO A 25 16.63 -4.72 -2.44
C PRO A 25 15.88 -5.26 -1.21
N ALA A 26 15.11 -4.40 -0.55
CA ALA A 26 14.20 -4.83 0.50
C ALA A 26 13.15 -5.76 -0.12
N PHE A 27 13.21 -7.06 0.21
CA PHE A 27 12.13 -7.98 -0.09
C PHE A 27 10.90 -7.50 0.70
N ALA A 28 9.89 -6.98 -0.01
CA ALA A 28 8.61 -6.64 0.59
C ALA A 28 8.03 -7.90 1.24
N ALA A 29 7.71 -7.82 2.53
CA ALA A 29 7.05 -8.91 3.25
C ALA A 29 5.74 -9.29 2.53
N PRO A 30 5.33 -10.57 2.54
CA PRO A 30 4.10 -11.00 1.89
C PRO A 30 2.89 -10.29 2.50
N GLY A 31 2.37 -9.30 1.78
CA GLY A 31 1.23 -8.47 2.18
C GLY A 31 -0.09 -8.89 1.53
N VAL A 32 -1.10 -8.05 1.71
CA VAL A 32 -2.39 -8.15 1.02
C VAL A 32 -2.38 -7.25 -0.20
N THR A 33 -2.82 -7.77 -1.35
CA THR A 33 -3.04 -6.94 -2.55
C THR A 33 -4.54 -6.75 -2.76
N LEU A 34 -4.96 -5.51 -2.98
CA LEU A 34 -6.34 -5.15 -3.29
C LEU A 34 -6.42 -4.56 -4.69
N GLU A 35 -7.19 -5.19 -5.58
CA GLU A 35 -7.39 -4.73 -6.94
C GLU A 35 -8.85 -4.30 -7.13
N LEU A 36 -9.09 -3.04 -7.47
CA LEU A 36 -10.40 -2.64 -8.01
C LEU A 36 -10.53 -3.22 -9.41
N ASN A 37 -11.40 -4.20 -9.56
CA ASN A 37 -11.46 -5.01 -10.78
C ASN A 37 -12.58 -4.57 -11.72
N ARG A 38 -13.77 -4.30 -11.17
CA ARG A 38 -14.95 -3.98 -11.99
C ARG A 38 -15.94 -3.09 -11.25
N PHE A 39 -16.45 -2.08 -11.95
CA PHE A 39 -17.60 -1.28 -11.53
C PHE A 39 -18.80 -1.63 -12.42
N GLU A 40 -19.97 -1.82 -11.81
CA GLU A 40 -21.20 -2.15 -12.51
C GLU A 40 -22.33 -1.25 -11.99
N PRO A 41 -22.96 -0.44 -12.86
CA PRO A 41 -24.08 0.40 -12.48
C PRO A 41 -25.24 -0.42 -11.91
N ARG A 42 -25.87 0.08 -10.85
CA ARG A 42 -27.15 -0.34 -10.28
C ARG A 42 -28.02 0.91 -10.12
N ASP A 43 -29.33 0.71 -9.94
CA ASP A 43 -30.32 1.80 -9.97
C ASP A 43 -29.88 3.04 -9.17
N ASN A 44 -29.56 2.88 -7.89
CA ASN A 44 -29.06 3.95 -7.01
C ASN A 44 -27.72 3.57 -6.35
N ALA A 45 -26.90 2.76 -7.01
CA ALA A 45 -25.62 2.33 -6.45
C ALA A 45 -24.58 2.01 -7.52
N CYS A 46 -23.31 2.00 -7.12
CA CYS A 46 -22.25 1.38 -7.89
C CYS A 46 -21.88 0.05 -7.26
N ARG A 47 -22.07 -1.07 -7.96
CA ARG A 47 -21.57 -2.37 -7.53
C ARG A 47 -20.10 -2.48 -7.89
N ILE A 48 -19.27 -2.78 -6.89
CA ILE A 48 -17.82 -2.79 -7.02
C ILE A 48 -17.32 -4.19 -6.70
N SER A 49 -16.53 -4.75 -7.61
CA SER A 49 -15.79 -6.00 -7.43
C SER A 49 -14.34 -5.68 -7.06
N LEU A 50 -13.93 -6.15 -5.89
CA LEU A 50 -12.57 -6.07 -5.37
C LEU A 50 -11.95 -7.46 -5.38
N VAL A 51 -10.75 -7.59 -5.93
CA VAL A 51 -9.97 -8.83 -5.83
C VAL A 51 -8.94 -8.65 -4.72
N ALA A 52 -9.08 -9.42 -3.65
CA ALA A 52 -8.17 -9.42 -2.52
C ALA A 52 -7.32 -10.69 -2.54
N LYS A 53 -5.99 -10.55 -2.52
CA LYS A 53 -5.06 -11.67 -2.36
C LYS A 53 -4.35 -11.54 -1.02
N ASN A 54 -4.48 -12.54 -0.17
CA ASN A 54 -3.65 -12.67 1.01
C ASN A 54 -2.42 -13.53 0.65
N GLY A 55 -1.25 -12.90 0.54
CA GLY A 55 0.01 -13.59 0.28
C GLY A 55 0.68 -14.16 1.53
N GLY A 56 0.13 -13.90 2.71
CA GLY A 56 0.67 -14.37 3.98
C GLY A 56 0.26 -15.81 4.33
N GLU A 57 0.97 -16.37 5.31
CA GLU A 57 0.77 -17.74 5.80
C GLU A 57 -0.41 -17.88 6.77
N LYS A 58 -0.89 -16.76 7.32
CA LYS A 58 -2.03 -16.72 8.26
C LYS A 58 -3.28 -16.21 7.55
N ALA A 59 -4.43 -16.77 7.93
CA ALA A 59 -5.72 -16.21 7.53
C ALA A 59 -5.97 -14.88 8.24
N LEU A 60 -6.68 -13.98 7.57
CA LEU A 60 -7.23 -12.77 8.16
C LEU A 60 -8.72 -12.97 8.34
N GLU A 61 -9.17 -13.03 9.59
CA GLU A 61 -10.60 -13.21 9.91
C GLU A 61 -11.43 -11.96 9.56
N SER A 62 -10.80 -10.79 9.55
CA SER A 62 -11.39 -9.51 9.13
C SER A 62 -10.34 -8.69 8.39
N LEU A 63 -10.80 -7.86 7.46
CA LEU A 63 -10.05 -6.81 6.79
C LEU A 63 -11.04 -5.66 6.47
N LYS A 64 -11.20 -4.71 7.40
CA LYS A 64 -12.11 -3.57 7.25
C LYS A 64 -11.39 -2.37 6.65
N LEU A 65 -11.78 -2.04 5.43
CA LEU A 65 -11.24 -0.95 4.64
C LEU A 65 -12.07 0.30 4.86
N ASP A 66 -11.42 1.44 5.03
CA ASP A 66 -12.03 2.76 4.94
C ASP A 66 -11.75 3.35 3.57
N LEU A 67 -12.76 3.38 2.70
CA LEU A 67 -12.65 3.79 1.31
C LEU A 67 -13.28 5.16 1.09
N VAL A 68 -12.56 6.05 0.42
CA VAL A 68 -13.05 7.38 0.01
C VAL A 68 -13.16 7.43 -1.51
N PHE A 69 -14.32 7.84 -2.01
CA PHE A 69 -14.64 7.96 -3.41
C PHE A 69 -14.60 9.41 -3.83
N PHE A 70 -13.86 9.69 -4.90
CA PHE A 70 -13.74 11.02 -5.49
C PHE A 70 -14.46 11.06 -6.83
N ASP A 71 -15.17 12.15 -7.09
CA ASP A 71 -15.80 12.41 -8.39
C ASP A 71 -14.80 12.95 -9.43
N LYS A 72 -15.27 13.27 -10.64
CA LYS A 72 -14.44 13.79 -11.73
C LYS A 72 -13.82 15.16 -11.45
N ASP A 73 -14.35 15.91 -10.50
CA ASP A 73 -13.79 17.20 -10.07
C ASP A 73 -12.75 17.03 -8.95
N GLY A 74 -12.51 15.78 -8.51
CA GLY A 74 -11.60 15.47 -7.42
C GLY A 74 -12.18 15.76 -6.04
N VAL A 75 -13.50 15.92 -5.92
CA VAL A 75 -14.21 16.16 -4.66
C VAL A 75 -14.69 14.84 -4.08
N ILE A 76 -14.67 14.73 -2.74
CA ILE A 76 -15.18 13.55 -2.05
C ILE A 76 -16.69 13.46 -2.26
N SER A 77 -17.13 12.39 -2.93
CA SER A 77 -18.55 12.09 -3.14
C SER A 77 -19.09 11.13 -2.07
N ARG A 78 -18.24 10.24 -1.54
CA ARG A 78 -18.64 9.26 -0.51
C ARG A 78 -17.43 8.75 0.29
N ARG A 79 -17.66 8.35 1.54
CA ARG A 79 -16.75 7.53 2.35
C ARG A 79 -17.50 6.31 2.88
N LEU A 80 -16.90 5.12 2.79
CA LEU A 80 -17.51 3.84 3.15
C LEU A 80 -16.53 2.96 3.91
N ALA A 81 -17.00 2.34 4.99
CA ALA A 81 -16.31 1.21 5.61
C ALA A 81 -16.78 -0.10 4.96
N VAL A 82 -15.84 -0.91 4.45
CA VAL A 82 -16.14 -2.15 3.73
C VAL A 82 -15.38 -3.31 4.36
N GLU A 83 -16.08 -4.41 4.67
CA GLU A 83 -15.46 -5.66 5.11
C GLU A 83 -15.00 -6.47 3.89
N ALA A 84 -13.69 -6.51 3.67
CA ALA A 84 -13.04 -7.30 2.61
C ALA A 84 -12.56 -8.68 3.11
N GLY A 85 -12.66 -8.96 4.41
CA GLY A 85 -12.42 -10.27 5.01
C GLY A 85 -13.65 -11.19 4.98
N PRO A 86 -13.53 -12.44 5.45
CA PRO A 86 -12.27 -13.11 5.77
C PRO A 86 -11.45 -13.42 4.50
N LEU A 87 -10.12 -13.51 4.66
CA LEU A 87 -9.15 -13.88 3.63
C LEU A 87 -8.28 -15.04 4.10
N ARG A 88 -8.45 -16.21 3.49
CA ARG A 88 -7.61 -17.38 3.80
C ARG A 88 -6.15 -17.15 3.40
N ALA A 89 -5.23 -17.78 4.13
CA ALA A 89 -3.81 -17.80 3.79
C ALA A 89 -3.57 -18.30 2.36
N ASP A 90 -2.67 -17.64 1.62
CA ASP A 90 -2.33 -17.96 0.23
C ASP A 90 -3.55 -18.17 -0.69
N LYS A 91 -4.55 -17.28 -0.56
CA LYS A 91 -5.75 -17.29 -1.41
C LYS A 91 -6.09 -15.93 -1.95
N THR A 92 -6.52 -15.95 -3.22
CA THR A 92 -7.23 -14.86 -3.87
C THR A 92 -8.72 -15.05 -3.68
N THR A 93 -9.40 -13.99 -3.26
CA THR A 93 -10.85 -13.95 -3.05
C THR A 93 -11.42 -12.72 -3.74
N VAL A 94 -12.60 -12.87 -4.35
CA VAL A 94 -13.36 -11.74 -4.90
C VAL A 94 -14.38 -11.30 -3.86
N LYS A 95 -14.44 -10.00 -3.60
CA LYS A 95 -15.40 -9.36 -2.70
C LYS A 95 -16.24 -8.39 -3.52
N LEU A 96 -17.55 -8.42 -3.29
CA LEU A 96 -18.49 -7.50 -3.93
C LEU A 96 -19.11 -6.63 -2.84
N PHE A 97 -19.20 -5.34 -3.11
CA PHE A 97 -19.91 -4.41 -2.26
C PHE A 97 -20.63 -3.37 -3.12
N GLU A 98 -21.63 -2.71 -2.53
CA GLU A 98 -22.40 -1.67 -3.19
C GLU A 98 -22.12 -0.33 -2.53
N ALA A 99 -21.72 0.64 -3.34
CA ALA A 99 -21.64 2.03 -2.95
C ALA A 99 -22.96 2.71 -3.30
N THR A 100 -23.90 2.71 -2.36
CA THR A 100 -25.18 3.42 -2.51
C THR A 100 -24.96 4.92 -2.69
N ASP A 101 -25.79 5.54 -3.53
CA ASP A 101 -25.73 6.95 -3.92
C ASP A 101 -24.46 7.35 -4.70
N VAL A 102 -23.68 6.38 -5.17
CA VAL A 102 -22.50 6.60 -6.01
C VAL A 102 -22.79 6.16 -7.45
N SER A 103 -22.64 7.09 -8.41
CA SER A 103 -22.66 6.76 -9.83
C SER A 103 -21.31 6.18 -10.26
N CYS A 104 -21.28 4.96 -10.79
CA CYS A 104 -20.04 4.34 -11.26
C CYS A 104 -19.29 5.20 -12.30
N ALA A 105 -20.00 5.93 -13.16
CA ALA A 105 -19.41 6.76 -14.20
C ALA A 105 -18.80 8.06 -13.65
N ALA A 106 -19.28 8.51 -12.48
CA ALA A 106 -18.80 9.75 -11.85
C ALA A 106 -17.51 9.54 -11.05
N VAL A 107 -17.16 8.30 -10.66
CA VAL A 107 -15.96 8.04 -9.86
C VAL A 107 -14.70 8.22 -10.73
N SER A 108 -13.74 9.00 -10.23
CA SER A 108 -12.42 9.20 -10.85
C SER A 108 -11.30 8.52 -10.07
N ARG A 109 -11.47 8.40 -8.75
CA ARG A 109 -10.47 7.82 -7.85
C ARG A 109 -11.14 7.23 -6.64
N VAL A 110 -10.58 6.13 -6.17
CA VAL A 110 -10.84 5.57 -4.86
C VAL A 110 -9.55 5.66 -4.05
N LEU A 111 -9.67 6.06 -2.80
CA LEU A 111 -8.57 6.09 -1.83
C LEU A 111 -8.86 5.06 -0.75
N LEU A 112 -7.92 4.17 -0.49
CA LEU A 112 -7.86 3.42 0.75
C LEU A 112 -7.31 4.35 1.83
N ASN A 113 -8.21 5.00 2.57
CA ASN A 113 -7.83 5.99 3.57
C ASN A 113 -7.27 5.34 4.83
N ASP A 114 -7.79 4.17 5.20
CA ASP A 114 -7.32 3.43 6.38
C ASP A 114 -7.71 1.93 6.31
N VAL A 115 -7.06 1.11 7.13
CA VAL A 115 -7.46 -0.27 7.44
C VAL A 115 -7.82 -0.35 8.92
N THR A 116 -9.11 -0.16 9.21
CA THR A 116 -9.64 -0.04 10.58
C THR A 116 -9.65 -1.33 11.39
N ALA A 117 -9.53 -2.50 10.74
CA ALA A 117 -9.38 -3.79 11.41
C ALA A 117 -8.76 -4.82 10.46
N CYS A 118 -7.87 -5.67 10.98
CA CYS A 118 -7.19 -6.70 10.20
C CYS A 118 -6.58 -7.78 11.11
N GLY A 119 -7.24 -8.94 11.23
CA GLY A 119 -6.81 -9.98 12.17
C GLY A 119 -6.87 -9.55 13.65
N ALA A 120 -6.17 -10.29 14.53
CA ALA A 120 -6.32 -10.20 15.99
C ALA A 120 -5.21 -9.42 16.72
N ASP A 121 -4.10 -9.08 16.05
CA ASP A 121 -2.84 -8.77 16.73
C ASP A 121 -2.48 -7.27 16.79
N GLY A 122 -3.43 -6.36 16.48
CA GLY A 122 -3.22 -4.91 16.63
C GLY A 122 -2.15 -4.30 15.69
N THR A 123 -1.77 -5.03 14.64
CA THR A 123 -0.85 -4.59 13.59
C THR A 123 -1.46 -3.46 12.77
N ASP A 124 -0.67 -2.43 12.41
CA ASP A 124 -1.05 -1.49 11.36
C ASP A 124 -1.01 -2.21 10.01
N CYS A 125 -2.17 -2.65 9.54
CA CYS A 125 -2.26 -3.37 8.28
C CYS A 125 -2.34 -2.45 7.07
N LEU A 126 -2.44 -1.13 7.25
CA LEU A 126 -2.40 -0.23 6.12
C LEU A 126 -1.07 -0.41 5.38
N ASP A 127 0.04 -0.56 6.11
CA ASP A 127 1.38 -0.80 5.55
C ASP A 127 1.55 -2.17 4.89
N LEU A 128 0.72 -3.14 5.25
CA LEU A 128 0.70 -4.47 4.65
C LEU A 128 -0.14 -4.53 3.36
N VAL A 129 -0.90 -3.49 3.06
CA VAL A 129 -1.79 -3.43 1.90
C VAL A 129 -1.13 -2.67 0.75
N SER A 130 -1.21 -3.28 -0.43
CA SER A 130 -0.94 -2.64 -1.72
C SER A 130 -2.21 -2.59 -2.55
N VAL A 131 -2.36 -1.54 -3.35
CA VAL A 131 -3.58 -1.27 -4.13
C VAL A 131 -3.28 -1.18 -5.63
N SER A 132 -4.22 -1.60 -6.46
CA SER A 132 -4.16 -1.47 -7.91
C SER A 132 -5.57 -1.34 -8.52
N SER A 133 -5.66 -0.85 -9.75
CA SER A 133 -6.94 -0.74 -10.46
C SER A 133 -6.85 -1.34 -11.85
N ARG A 134 -7.90 -2.07 -12.25
CA ARG A 134 -8.19 -2.45 -13.64
C ARG A 134 -9.35 -1.68 -14.24
N VAL A 135 -10.03 -0.87 -13.43
CA VAL A 135 -11.16 -0.07 -13.91
C VAL A 135 -10.59 1.10 -14.71
N LYS A 136 -11.01 1.19 -15.98
CA LYS A 136 -10.55 2.25 -16.88
C LYS A 136 -10.91 3.63 -16.29
N ASP A 137 -9.95 4.56 -16.34
CA ASP A 137 -10.12 5.94 -15.90
C ASP A 137 -10.53 6.10 -14.41
N VAL A 138 -10.25 5.08 -13.59
CA VAL A 138 -10.43 5.10 -12.12
C VAL A 138 -9.14 4.68 -11.43
N GLU A 139 -8.52 5.62 -10.73
CA GLU A 139 -7.33 5.36 -9.91
C GLU A 139 -7.71 4.67 -8.59
N PHE A 140 -6.86 3.76 -8.11
CA PHE A 140 -6.90 3.28 -6.71
C PHE A 140 -5.59 3.62 -6.02
N SER A 141 -5.67 4.43 -4.95
CA SER A 141 -4.53 4.98 -4.21
C SER A 141 -4.64 4.67 -2.71
N LYS A 142 -3.52 4.77 -1.99
CA LYS A 142 -3.41 4.65 -0.53
C LYS A 142 -2.71 5.89 0.01
#